data_AF-A0A7W3LLU2-F1
#
_entry.id   AF-A0A7W3LLU2-F1
#
_cell.length_a   1.000
_cell.length_b   1.000
_cell.length_c   1.000
_cell.angle_alpha   90.00
_cell.angle_beta   90.00
_cell.angle_gamma   90.00
#
_symmetry.space_group_name_H-M   'P 1'
#
loop_
_entity.id
_entity.type
_entity.pdbx_description
1 polymer ?
#
loop_
_entity_poly.entity_id
_entity_poly.type
_entity_poly.pdbx_seq_one_letter_code
_entity_poly.pdbx_strand_id
1 'polypeptide(L)'
;MGTVLASGVVAVPAQAGERVRWRDCPGGVGNVRCGDVEVPRDHRKPGGAKIRIRVARRPAAERRGTLVFLPGGPGQSGPTPSPR
;
A
#
# COMPACT_ATOMS: atom_id res chain seq x y z
N MET A 1 -30.02 -31.63 -28.40
CA MET A 1 -28.62 -31.17 -28.51
C MET A 1 -28.35 -30.22 -27.36
N GLY A 2 -27.60 -30.67 -26.35
CA GLY A 2 -27.42 -29.93 -25.09
C GLY A 2 -26.17 -29.06 -25.12
N THR A 3 -26.32 -27.78 -24.78
CA THR A 3 -25.23 -26.81 -24.72
C THR A 3 -24.51 -26.94 -23.39
N VAL A 4 -23.20 -27.22 -23.41
CA VAL A 4 -22.35 -27.26 -22.22
C VAL A 4 -21.72 -25.88 -22.03
N LEU A 5 -22.02 -25.21 -20.93
CA LEU A 5 -21.35 -23.97 -20.52
C LEU A 5 -20.04 -24.33 -19.81
N ALA A 6 -18.90 -24.10 -20.47
CA ALA A 6 -17.59 -24.27 -19.87
C ALA A 6 -17.24 -23.01 -19.03
N SER A 7 -17.29 -23.14 -17.71
CA SER A 7 -16.78 -22.13 -16.77
C SER A 7 -15.26 -22.17 -16.73
N GLY A 8 -14.60 -21.34 -17.53
CA GLY A 8 -13.15 -21.13 -17.45
C GLY A 8 -12.78 -20.14 -16.34
N VAL A 9 -11.83 -20.51 -15.47
CA VAL A 9 -11.24 -19.58 -14.49
C VAL A 9 -10.26 -18.69 -15.23
N VAL A 10 -10.57 -17.38 -15.34
CA VAL A 10 -9.65 -16.39 -15.91
C VAL A 10 -8.77 -15.84 -14.77
N ALA A 11 -7.47 -16.10 -14.84
CA ALA A 11 -6.52 -15.47 -13.93
C ALA A 11 -6.37 -13.98 -14.28
N VAL A 12 -6.82 -13.10 -13.37
CA VAL A 12 -6.57 -11.65 -13.50
C VAL A 12 -5.13 -11.39 -13.07
N PRO A 13 -4.25 -10.86 -13.93
CA PRO A 13 -2.88 -10.54 -13.54
C PRO A 13 -2.89 -9.50 -12.43
N ALA A 14 -1.98 -9.60 -11.46
CA ALA A 14 -1.82 -8.56 -10.45
C ALA A 14 -1.39 -7.26 -11.13
N GLN A 15 -2.25 -6.23 -11.13
CA GLN A 15 -1.84 -4.91 -11.58
C GLN A 15 -0.80 -4.37 -10.60
N ALA A 16 0.37 -3.99 -11.11
CA ALA A 16 1.34 -3.24 -10.34
C ALA A 16 0.67 -1.93 -9.87
N GLY A 17 0.58 -1.75 -8.55
CA GLY A 17 0.00 -0.53 -7.96
C GLY A 17 0.75 0.72 -8.41
N GLU A 18 0.07 1.87 -8.43
CA GLU A 18 0.72 3.14 -8.72
C GLU A 18 1.88 3.38 -7.74
N ARG A 19 2.98 3.95 -8.25
CA ARG A 19 4.12 4.30 -7.39
C ARG A 19 3.67 5.33 -6.36
N VAL A 20 4.08 5.13 -5.10
CA VAL A 20 3.79 6.08 -4.03
C VAL A 20 4.38 7.45 -4.36
N ARG A 21 3.53 8.48 -4.32
CA ARG A 21 3.92 9.88 -4.49
C ARG A 21 4.40 10.44 -3.15
N TRP A 22 5.72 10.55 -3.00
CA TRP A 22 6.35 10.97 -1.76
C TRP A 22 6.46 12.49 -1.63
N ARG A 23 5.94 13.02 -0.54
CA ARG A 23 5.99 14.44 -0.19
C ARG A 23 6.51 14.63 1.23
N ASP A 24 6.81 15.87 1.60
CA ASP A 24 7.11 16.18 2.99
C ASP A 24 5.91 15.87 3.87
N CYS A 25 6.18 15.34 5.06
CA CYS A 25 5.12 15.06 6.02
C CYS A 25 4.52 16.38 6.53
N PRO A 26 3.19 16.45 6.72
CA PRO A 26 2.57 17.58 7.42
C PRO A 26 3.25 17.79 8.78
N GLY A 27 3.60 19.03 9.12
CA GLY A 27 4.30 19.37 10.36
C GLY A 27 5.82 19.19 10.34
N GLY A 28 6.42 18.73 9.23
CA GLY A 28 7.88 18.78 9.02
C GLY A 28 8.69 17.93 10.01
N VAL A 29 8.62 16.61 9.87
CA VAL A 29 9.31 15.67 10.77
C VAL A 29 10.65 15.21 10.17
N GLY A 30 11.73 15.96 10.43
CA GLY A 30 13.08 15.60 10.00
C GLY A 30 13.16 15.20 8.52
N ASN A 31 13.97 14.19 8.19
CA ASN A 31 14.07 13.64 6.82
C ASN A 31 12.99 12.59 6.50
N VAL A 32 11.81 12.65 7.12
CA VAL A 32 10.71 11.71 6.86
C VAL A 32 9.83 12.22 5.71
N ARG A 33 9.49 11.32 4.79
CA ARG A 33 8.60 11.56 3.66
C ARG A 33 7.32 10.76 3.82
N CYS A 34 6.18 11.38 3.54
CA CYS A 34 4.86 10.78 3.66
C CYS A 34 4.26 10.53 2.27
N GLY A 35 3.39 9.54 2.16
CA GLY A 35 2.65 9.21 0.95
C GLY A 35 1.45 8.32 1.26
N ASP A 36 0.64 8.06 0.26
CA ASP A 36 -0.52 7.17 0.36
C ASP A 36 -0.40 6.05 -0.68
N VAL A 37 -0.83 4.84 -0.30
CA VAL A 37 -0.98 3.67 -1.16
C VAL A 37 -2.47 3.41 -1.35
N GLU A 38 -2.95 3.38 -2.58
CA GLU A 38 -4.34 3.02 -2.87
C GLU A 38 -4.49 1.53 -3.13
N VAL A 39 -5.38 0.87 -2.38
CA VAL A 39 -5.67 -0.56 -2.50
C VAL A 39 -7.19 -0.77 -2.64
N PRO A 40 -7.65 -1.84 -3.31
CA PRO A 40 -9.08 -2.13 -3.35
C PRO A 40 -9.59 -2.45 -1.94
N ARG A 41 -10.76 -1.91 -1.59
CA ARG A 41 -11.45 -2.22 -0.34
C ARG A 41 -11.83 -3.69 -0.27
N ASP A 42 -12.21 -4.26 -1.41
CA ASP A 42 -12.48 -5.68 -1.59
C ASP A 42 -11.54 -6.21 -2.69
N HIS A 43 -10.56 -7.02 -2.29
CA HIS A 43 -9.59 -7.60 -3.21
C HIS A 43 -10.20 -8.56 -4.24
N ARG A 44 -11.41 -9.09 -4.01
CA ARG A 44 -12.15 -9.87 -5.02
C ARG A 44 -12.74 -8.99 -6.13
N LYS A 45 -12.82 -7.68 -5.90
CA LYS A 45 -13.32 -6.67 -6.84
C LYS A 45 -12.27 -5.56 -7.02
N PRO A 46 -11.13 -5.84 -7.68
CA PRO A 46 -9.99 -4.91 -7.76
C PRO A 46 -10.31 -3.58 -8.45
N GLY A 47 -11.32 -3.55 -9.35
CA GLY A 47 -11.84 -2.33 -9.98
C GLY A 47 -12.90 -1.57 -9.16
N GLY A 48 -13.26 -2.07 -7.97
CA GLY A 48 -14.26 -1.46 -7.10
C GLY A 48 -13.71 -0.29 -6.27
N ALA A 49 -14.42 0.03 -5.19
CA ALA A 49 -14.03 1.08 -4.26
C ALA A 49 -12.61 0.83 -3.69
N LYS A 50 -11.80 1.89 -3.60
CA LYS A 50 -10.45 1.85 -3.04
C LYS A 50 -10.37 2.55 -1.68
N ILE A 51 -9.41 2.14 -0.87
CA ILE A 51 -9.01 2.80 0.38
C ILE A 51 -7.56 3.29 0.27
N ARG A 52 -7.20 4.26 1.10
CA ARG A 52 -5.84 4.81 1.21
C ARG A 52 -5.15 4.32 2.46
N ILE A 53 -3.98 3.71 2.31
CA ILE A 53 -3.08 3.37 3.41
C ILE A 53 -2.00 4.44 3.46
N ARG A 54 -1.95 5.20 4.56
CA ARG A 54 -0.91 6.20 4.77
C ARG A 54 0.40 5.54 5.18
N VAL A 55 1.49 5.91 4.51
CA VAL A 55 2.83 5.42 4.78
C VAL A 55 3.79 6.58 5.00
N ALA A 56 4.79 6.35 5.86
CA ALA A 56 5.91 7.24 6.04
C ALA A 56 7.21 6.47 5.80
N ARG A 57 8.23 7.13 5.25
CA ARG A 57 9.55 6.57 5.07
C ARG A 57 10.62 7.55 5.52
N ARG A 58 11.69 7.02 6.10
CA ARG A 58 12.95 7.74 6.26
C ARG A 58 13.94 7.19 5.23
N PRO A 59 14.41 7.97 4.25
CA PRO A 59 15.43 7.53 3.31
C PRO A 59 16.71 7.13 4.05
N ALA A 60 17.31 6.01 3.63
CA ALA A 60 18.65 5.63 4.08
C ALA A 60 19.71 6.43 3.32
N ALA A 61 20.86 6.66 3.95
CA ALA A 61 22.02 7.25 3.27
C ALA A 61 22.54 6.32 2.16
N GLU A 62 22.66 5.02 2.46
CA GLU A 62 22.92 3.97 1.47
C GLU A 62 21.75 2.99 1.42
N ARG A 63 21.16 2.81 0.23
CA ARG A 63 19.96 2.00 0.07
C ARG A 63 20.30 0.60 -0.44
N ARG A 64 19.94 -0.42 0.34
CA ARG A 64 19.93 -1.84 -0.09
C ARG A 64 18.52 -2.35 -0.43
N GLY A 65 17.50 -1.79 0.22
CA GLY A 65 16.11 -2.21 0.06
C GLY A 65 15.16 -1.34 0.89
N THR A 66 13.97 -1.87 1.18
CA THR A 66 12.98 -1.24 2.07
C THR A 66 12.70 -2.16 3.25
N LEU A 67 12.91 -1.67 4.47
CA LEU A 67 12.40 -2.32 5.68
C LEU A 67 11.00 -1.76 5.97
N VAL A 68 10.00 -2.63 6.00
CA VAL A 68 8.63 -2.26 6.39
C VAL A 68 8.46 -2.57 7.86
N PHE A 69 8.00 -1.57 8.61
CA PHE A 69 7.72 -1.68 10.03
C PHE A 69 6.24 -1.39 10.27
N LEU A 70 5.59 -2.26 11.02
CA LEU A 70 4.23 -2.07 11.50
C LEU A 70 4.28 -2.18 13.03
N PRO A 71 3.87 -1.13 13.78
CA PRO A 71 3.71 -1.28 15.21
C PRO A 71 2.68 -2.37 15.49
N GLY A 72 2.83 -3.07 16.61
CA GLY A 72 1.88 -4.10 17.01
C GLY A 72 0.49 -3.55 17.33
N GLY A 73 -0.43 -4.44 17.69
CA GLY A 73 -1.83 -4.13 17.97
C GLY A 73 -2.63 -3.70 16.72
N PRO A 74 -3.94 -3.95 16.68
CA PRO A 74 -4.80 -3.31 15.70
C PRO A 74 -5.13 -1.87 16.10
N GLY A 75 -5.34 -0.99 15.12
CA GLY A 75 -5.74 0.41 15.33
C GLY A 75 -4.61 1.39 15.61
N GLN A 76 -3.39 0.90 15.90
CA GLN A 76 -2.23 1.77 16.05
C GLN A 76 -1.77 2.34 14.71
N SER A 77 -1.43 3.63 14.73
CA SER A 77 -0.93 4.33 13.55
C SER A 77 0.52 3.96 13.28
N GLY A 78 0.77 3.30 12.14
CA GLY A 78 2.11 3.01 11.65
C GLY A 78 3.00 4.26 11.45
N PRO A 79 2.51 5.33 10.80
CA PRO A 79 3.28 6.55 10.53
C PRO A 79 3.62 7.43 11.74
N THR A 80 3.53 6.93 12.97
CA THR A 80 3.94 7.70 14.15
C THR A 80 5.45 7.94 14.10
N PRO A 81 5.93 9.19 14.29
CA PRO A 81 7.35 9.44 14.46
C PRO A 81 7.85 8.67 15.68
N SER A 82 8.53 7.56 15.44
CA SER A 82 9.27 6.88 16.50
C SER A 82 10.53 7.71 16.78
N PRO A 83 10.77 8.11 18.05
CA PRO A 83 12.01 8.76 18.43
C PRO A 83 13.11 7.72 18.25
N ARG A 84 13.93 7.88 17.23
CA ARG A 84 15.26 7.27 17.28
C ARG A 84 16.11 8.10 18.22
#